data_AF-A0A2T7KYL8-F1
#
_entry.id   AF-A0A2T7KYL8-F1
#
_cell.length_a   1.000
_cell.length_b   1.000
_cell.length_c   1.000
_cell.angle_alpha   90.00
_cell.angle_beta   90.00
_cell.angle_gamma   90.00
#
_symmetry.space_group_name_H-M   'P 1'
#
loop_
_entity.id
_entity.type
_entity.pdbx_description
1 polymer ?
#
loop_
_entity_poly.entity_id
_entity_poly.type
_entity_poly.pdbx_seq_one_letter_code
_entity_poly.pdbx_strand_id
1 'polypeptide(L)'
;MDTPDTPDAFPEPLPGADEAVREERATDDGTPEGRRLVRCHLCGRPLTGADSRRAGLGPSCDAKLHPAPPDIRTRRHEVDQDPLPGT
;
A
#
# COMPACT_ATOMS: atom_id res chain seq x y z
N MET A 1 49.94 -31.10 12.21
CA MET A 1 48.58 -30.87 12.73
C MET A 1 47.72 -30.55 11.51
N ASP A 2 46.98 -31.55 11.05
CA ASP A 2 45.92 -31.43 10.06
C ASP A 2 44.82 -30.51 10.58
N THR A 3 44.43 -29.53 9.77
CA THR A 3 43.15 -28.82 9.94
C THR A 3 42.36 -29.01 8.63
N PRO A 4 41.22 -29.72 8.64
CA PRO A 4 40.26 -29.63 7.56
C PRO A 4 39.34 -28.44 7.84
N ASP A 5 39.46 -27.36 7.08
CA ASP A 5 38.49 -26.26 7.15
C ASP A 5 37.67 -26.23 5.85
N THR A 6 36.51 -26.89 5.98
CA THR A 6 35.27 -26.78 5.23
C THR A 6 35.21 -25.63 4.20
N PRO A 7 34.90 -25.89 2.92
CA PRO A 7 34.41 -24.83 2.06
C PRO A 7 33.03 -24.42 2.59
N ASP A 8 32.93 -23.24 3.19
CA ASP A 8 31.67 -22.52 3.34
C ASP A 8 31.26 -22.08 1.92
N ALA A 9 30.82 -23.06 1.15
CA ALA A 9 30.18 -22.88 -0.13
C ALA A 9 28.83 -22.24 0.17
N PHE A 10 28.83 -20.90 0.22
CA PHE A 10 27.62 -20.12 0.04
C PHE A 10 26.85 -20.74 -1.13
N PRO A 11 25.57 -21.16 -0.96
CA PRO A 11 24.83 -21.73 -2.07
C PRO A 11 24.77 -20.67 -3.16
N GLU A 12 25.33 -20.98 -4.33
CA GLU A 12 25.16 -20.12 -5.50
C GLU A 12 23.66 -19.89 -5.72
N PRO A 13 23.21 -18.64 -5.92
CA PRO A 13 21.82 -18.39 -6.22
C PRO A 13 21.50 -19.10 -7.54
N LEU A 14 20.55 -20.04 -7.49
CA LEU A 14 20.07 -20.73 -8.66
C LEU A 14 19.66 -19.70 -9.72
N PRO A 15 20.16 -19.78 -10.97
CA PRO A 15 19.71 -18.89 -12.03
C PRO A 15 18.23 -19.19 -12.29
N GLY A 16 17.36 -18.19 -12.04
CA GLY A 16 15.90 -18.31 -12.16
C GLY A 16 15.10 -17.93 -10.91
N ALA A 17 15.74 -17.67 -9.76
CA ALA A 17 15.04 -17.19 -8.57
C ALA A 17 14.46 -15.77 -8.75
N ASP A 18 15.04 -14.95 -9.64
CA ASP A 18 14.55 -13.64 -10.04
C ASP A 18 13.33 -13.71 -10.98
N GLU A 19 13.24 -14.77 -11.79
CA GLU A 19 12.13 -15.00 -12.71
C GLU A 19 10.87 -15.54 -11.97
N ALA A 20 11.05 -16.40 -10.96
CA ALA A 20 9.94 -16.93 -10.18
C ALA A 20 9.18 -15.86 -9.35
N VAL A 21 9.89 -14.84 -8.83
CA VAL A 21 9.24 -13.73 -8.10
C VAL A 21 8.52 -12.77 -9.05
N ARG A 22 8.95 -12.71 -10.31
CA ARG A 22 8.35 -11.85 -11.34
C ARG A 22 7.03 -12.42 -11.85
N GLU A 23 6.92 -13.75 -11.89
CA GLU A 23 5.78 -14.45 -12.49
C GLU A 23 4.56 -14.54 -11.54
N GLU A 24 4.76 -14.64 -10.22
CA GLU A 24 3.62 -14.63 -9.26
C GLU A 24 2.87 -13.28 -9.16
N ARG A 25 3.48 -12.17 -9.62
CA ARG A 25 2.78 -10.87 -9.73
C ARG A 25 2.02 -10.70 -11.05
N ALA A 26 2.12 -11.65 -11.97
CA ALA A 26 1.56 -11.56 -13.32
C ALA A 26 0.21 -12.28 -13.44
N THR A 27 -0.74 -11.99 -12.56
CA THR A 27 -2.17 -12.13 -12.90
C THR A 27 -2.71 -10.74 -13.22
N ASP A 28 -2.35 -10.23 -14.38
CA ASP A 28 -2.89 -9.00 -14.95
C ASP A 28 -3.55 -9.34 -16.30
N ASP A 29 -4.57 -10.17 -16.21
CA ASP A 29 -5.46 -10.50 -17.33
C ASP A 29 -6.30 -9.26 -17.67
N GLY A 30 -6.04 -8.69 -18.85
CA GLY A 30 -6.82 -7.58 -19.43
C GLY A 30 -6.11 -6.23 -19.54
N THR A 31 -5.03 -6.14 -20.32
CA THR A 31 -4.38 -4.85 -20.63
C THR A 31 -5.13 -4.10 -21.74
N PRO A 32 -5.71 -2.90 -21.51
CA PRO A 32 -5.86 -1.89 -22.56
C PRO A 32 -4.47 -1.34 -22.87
N GLU A 33 -3.94 -1.72 -24.03
CA GLU A 33 -2.58 -1.48 -24.51
C GLU A 33 -2.06 -0.08 -24.16
N GLY A 34 -1.06 -0.01 -23.26
CA GLY A 34 -0.27 1.20 -22.98
C GLY A 34 -0.30 1.76 -21.56
N ARG A 35 -1.22 1.34 -20.67
CA ARG A 35 -1.28 1.85 -19.29
C ARG A 35 -1.16 0.73 -18.26
N ARG A 36 -0.15 0.81 -17.39
CA ARG A 36 0.01 -0.10 -16.25
C ARG A 36 -1.27 -0.09 -15.40
N LEU A 37 -1.81 -1.26 -15.10
CA LEU A 37 -2.96 -1.43 -14.22
C LEU A 37 -2.57 -1.03 -12.78
N VAL A 38 -3.23 0.00 -12.26
CA VAL A 38 -3.05 0.46 -10.88
C VAL A 38 -3.99 -0.33 -9.98
N ARG A 39 -3.48 -0.84 -8.85
CA ARG A 39 -4.23 -1.67 -7.89
C ARG A 39 -4.41 -0.94 -6.57
N CYS A 40 -5.51 -1.25 -5.87
CA CYS A 40 -5.75 -0.78 -4.51
C CYS A 40 -4.68 -1.33 -3.54
N HIS A 41 -4.05 -0.47 -2.74
CA HIS A 41 -3.07 -0.89 -1.75
C HIS A 41 -3.64 -1.74 -0.60
N LEU A 42 -4.95 -1.66 -0.33
CA LEU A 42 -5.59 -2.42 0.73
C LEU A 42 -6.13 -3.79 0.28
N CYS A 43 -6.75 -3.87 -0.90
CA CYS A 43 -7.47 -5.08 -1.33
C CYS A 43 -6.98 -5.67 -2.66
N GLY A 44 -6.00 -5.04 -3.32
CA GLY A 44 -5.41 -5.52 -4.57
C GLY A 44 -6.29 -5.40 -5.81
N ARG A 45 -7.56 -4.99 -5.68
CA ARG A 45 -8.48 -4.85 -6.83
C ARG A 45 -8.02 -3.76 -7.80
N PRO A 46 -8.26 -3.94 -9.12
CA PRO A 46 -7.90 -2.95 -10.13
C PRO A 46 -8.70 -1.66 -9.94
N LEU A 47 -8.02 -0.52 -10.11
CA LEU A 47 -8.60 0.81 -9.98
C LEU A 47 -8.96 1.36 -11.36
N THR A 48 -10.25 1.64 -11.57
CA THR A 48 -10.79 2.14 -12.84
C THR A 48 -10.88 3.67 -12.88
N GLY A 49 -11.21 4.30 -11.75
CA GLY A 49 -11.37 5.76 -11.63
C GLY A 49 -10.05 6.52 -11.47
N ALA A 50 -9.95 7.71 -12.06
CA ALA A 50 -8.74 8.55 -12.00
C ALA A 50 -8.39 8.97 -10.57
N ASP A 51 -9.38 9.36 -9.76
CA ASP A 51 -9.18 9.75 -8.37
C ASP A 51 -8.72 8.58 -7.52
N SER A 52 -9.35 7.41 -7.67
CA SER A 52 -8.93 6.18 -7.01
C SER A 52 -7.48 5.82 -7.37
N ARG A 53 -7.11 5.92 -8.66
CA ARG A 53 -5.71 5.68 -9.09
C ARG A 53 -4.72 6.66 -8.47
N ARG A 54 -5.10 7.94 -8.33
CA ARG A 54 -4.27 8.97 -7.71
C ARG A 54 -4.08 8.73 -6.21
N ALA A 55 -5.13 8.31 -5.51
CA ALA A 55 -5.10 7.99 -4.09
C ALA A 55 -4.49 6.61 -3.78
N GLY A 56 -4.39 5.72 -4.77
CA GLY A 56 -3.94 4.33 -4.58
C GLY A 56 -4.95 3.44 -3.83
N LEU A 57 -6.18 3.90 -3.66
CA LEU A 57 -7.23 3.23 -2.91
C LEU A 57 -8.55 3.18 -3.71
N GLY A 58 -9.21 2.02 -3.68
CA GLY A 58 -10.55 1.87 -4.24
C GLY A 58 -11.60 2.57 -3.38
N PRO A 59 -12.76 2.97 -3.95
CA PRO A 59 -13.75 3.80 -3.24
C PRO A 59 -14.24 3.16 -1.92
N SER A 60 -14.44 1.85 -1.90
CA SER A 60 -14.85 1.14 -0.68
C SER A 60 -13.74 1.02 0.36
N CYS A 61 -12.47 1.07 -0.04
CA CYS A 61 -11.32 1.02 0.89
C CYS A 61 -10.98 2.41 1.40
N ASP A 62 -11.06 3.42 0.54
CA ASP A 62 -10.86 4.81 0.88
C ASP A 62 -11.89 5.28 1.91
N ALA A 63 -13.18 5.00 1.70
CA ALA A 63 -14.24 5.37 2.66
C ALA A 63 -14.08 4.73 4.05
N LYS A 64 -13.33 3.62 4.17
CA LYS A 64 -13.02 3.00 5.47
C LYS A 64 -11.90 3.74 6.22
N LEU A 65 -10.94 4.28 5.48
CA LEU A 65 -9.81 5.02 6.05
C LEU A 65 -10.13 6.51 6.23
N HIS A 66 -10.91 7.06 5.32
CA HIS A 66 -11.30 8.47 5.25
C HIS A 66 -12.82 8.56 5.24
N PRO A 67 -13.49 8.30 6.38
CA PRO A 67 -14.93 8.45 6.45
C PRO A 67 -15.31 9.91 6.16
N ALA A 68 -16.40 10.09 5.43
CA ALA A 68 -16.94 11.41 5.17
C ALA A 68 -17.20 12.13 6.51
N PRO A 69 -16.93 13.45 6.59
CA PRO A 69 -17.33 14.22 7.75
C PRO A 69 -18.81 14.00 8.03
N PRO A 70 -19.21 13.81 9.30
CA PRO A 70 -20.60 13.59 9.63
C PRO A 70 -21.45 14.78 9.17
N ASP A 71 -22.60 14.49 8.55
CA ASP A 71 -23.60 15.50 8.17
C ASP A 71 -24.41 15.95 9.40
N ILE A 72 -23.70 16.30 10.47
CA ILE A 72 -24.26 16.86 11.69
C ILE A 72 -23.93 18.34 11.65
N ARG A 73 -24.95 19.19 11.69
CA ARG A 73 -24.74 20.62 11.90
C ARG A 73 -24.13 20.83 13.27
N THR A 74 -22.83 21.06 13.32
CA THR A 74 -22.13 21.46 14.54
C THR A 74 -22.66 22.83 14.93
N ARG A 75 -23.51 22.89 15.97
CA ARG A 75 -23.72 24.16 16.66
C ARG A 75 -22.40 24.53 17.30
N ARG A 76 -21.84 25.67 16.92
CA ARG A 76 -20.67 26.23 17.58
C ARG A 76 -21.07 26.52 19.02
N HIS A 77 -20.57 25.72 19.96
CA HIS A 77 -20.72 26.00 21.38
C HIS A 77 -19.59 26.95 21.76
N GLU A 78 -19.95 28.18 22.11
CA GLU A 78 -19.00 29.13 22.66
C GLU A 78 -18.80 28.77 24.12
N VAL A 79 -17.63 28.18 24.40
CA VAL A 79 -17.18 27.81 25.74
C VAL A 79 -16.17 28.83 26.22
N ASP A 80 -16.36 29.31 27.44
CA ASP A 80 -15.38 30.13 28.13
C ASP A 80 -14.21 29.23 28.55
N GLN A 81 -13.07 29.37 27.86
CA GLN A 81 -11.88 28.57 28.11
C GLN A 81 -10.99 29.34 29.07
N ASP A 82 -10.75 28.76 30.24
CA ASP A 82 -9.82 29.31 31.22
C ASP A 82 -8.40 29.29 30.61
N PRO A 83 -7.67 30.41 30.58
CA PRO A 83 -6.33 30.45 30.01
C PRO A 83 -5.38 29.47 30.72
N LEU A 84 -4.53 28.82 29.94
CA LEU A 84 -3.48 27.96 30.50
C LEU A 84 -2.51 28.82 31.34
N PRO A 85 -2.11 28.36 32.54
CA PRO A 85 -1.13 29.08 33.36
C PRO A 85 0.27 28.96 32.75
N GLY A 86 0.96 30.10 32.63
CA GLY A 86 2.39 30.15 32.32
C GLY A 86 2.76 31.20 31.26
N THR A 87 3.58 32.17 31.68
CA THR A 87 4.57 32.79 30.82
C THR A 87 5.88 32.02 30.96
#